data_AF-A0A9D5AZ69-F1
#
_entry.id   AF-A0A9D5AZ69-F1
#
_cell.length_a   1.000
_cell.length_b   1.000
_cell.length_c   1.000
_cell.angle_alpha   90.00
_cell.angle_beta   90.00
_cell.angle_gamma   90.00
#
_symmetry.space_group_name_H-M   'P 1'
#
loop_
_entity.id
_entity.type
_entity.pdbx_description
1 polymer ?
#
loop_
_entity_poly.entity_id
_entity_poly.type
_entity_poly.pdbx_seq_one_letter_code
_entity_poly.pdbx_strand_id
1 'polypeptide(L)'
;ADIQISVKLVIRKSDGKVLYAQGEEDFVDMLLTFLPFPLGGVVSKIRENCSLGSIDKLYKSIAVLEENKYFKSTKAKTRLVDPQVASQFKLSNKILPLQPDMEYYCYYDGKSFKDSIIDNQFFISDESRKDEKNCKNMFLLDNFKAWRGSREGYVKELKMYVATDDLIV
;
A
#
# COMPACT_ATOMS: atom_id res chain seq x y z
N ALA A 1 10.04 -1.55 20.37
CA ALA A 1 9.38 -0.42 21.07
C ALA A 1 7.90 -0.74 21.03
N ASP A 2 7.26 -0.86 22.18
CA ASP A 2 5.83 -1.09 22.24
C ASP A 2 5.12 0.22 21.90
N ILE A 3 4.28 0.17 20.86
CA ILE A 3 3.45 1.30 20.45
C ILE A 3 2.17 1.23 21.29
N GLN A 4 1.93 2.27 22.10
CA GLN A 4 0.72 2.37 22.90
C GLN A 4 -0.19 3.45 22.32
N ILE A 5 -1.35 3.05 21.81
CA ILE A 5 -2.37 3.94 21.27
C ILE A 5 -3.55 3.94 22.24
N SER A 6 -4.00 5.14 22.64
CA SER A 6 -5.14 5.31 23.54
C SER A 6 -6.40 5.70 22.76
N VAL A 7 -7.48 4.95 22.96
CA VAL A 7 -8.75 5.16 22.25
C VAL A 7 -9.90 5.19 23.25
N LYS A 8 -10.83 6.14 23.07
CA LYS A 8 -12.08 6.22 23.83
C LYS A 8 -13.23 5.66 23.00
N LEU A 9 -13.86 4.60 23.51
CA LEU A 9 -15.01 3.97 22.85
C LEU A 9 -16.32 4.55 23.37
N VAL A 10 -17.25 4.83 22.47
CA VAL A 10 -18.64 5.16 22.82
C VAL A 10 -19.52 3.97 22.48
N ILE A 11 -20.22 3.46 23.49
CA ILE A 11 -20.97 2.20 23.43
C ILE A 11 -22.44 2.47 23.77
N ARG A 12 -23.34 1.93 22.96
CA ARG A 12 -24.77 1.96 23.23
C ARG A 12 -25.09 0.99 24.38
N LYS A 13 -25.69 1.50 25.45
CA LYS A 13 -25.97 0.72 26.66
C LYS A 13 -26.99 -0.41 26.46
N SER A 14 -27.93 -0.26 25.53
CA SER A 14 -29.03 -1.21 25.35
C SER A 14 -28.62 -2.55 24.76
N ASP A 15 -27.66 -2.54 23.83
CA ASP A 15 -27.23 -3.71 23.05
C ASP A 15 -25.70 -3.94 23.10
N GLY A 16 -24.95 -3.05 23.77
CA GLY A 16 -23.50 -3.12 23.83
C GLY A 16 -22.80 -2.77 22.52
N LYS A 17 -23.50 -2.24 21.51
CA LYS A 17 -22.90 -1.90 20.22
C LYS A 17 -21.92 -0.73 20.37
N VAL A 18 -20.69 -0.88 19.86
CA VAL A 18 -19.74 0.23 19.70
C VAL A 18 -20.28 1.14 18.60
N LEU A 19 -20.53 2.41 18.93
CA LEU A 19 -21.02 3.41 17.98
C LEU A 19 -19.87 4.09 17.24
N TYR A 20 -18.83 4.47 17.97
CA TYR A 20 -17.63 5.05 17.40
C TYR A 20 -16.46 5.00 18.38
N ALA A 21 -15.27 5.10 17.81
CA ALA A 21 -14.00 5.24 18.51
C ALA A 21 -13.48 6.67 18.34
N GLN A 22 -13.08 7.30 19.45
CA GLN A 22 -12.38 8.58 19.45
C GLN A 22 -10.89 8.32 19.73
N GLY A 23 -10.03 8.85 18.87
CA GLY A 23 -8.58 8.74 19.02
C GLY A 23 -7.88 10.01 18.55
N GLU A 24 -6.61 10.12 18.91
CA GLU A 24 -5.73 11.18 18.43
C GLU A 24 -5.13 10.78 17.07
N GLU A 25 -4.15 11.55 16.61
CA GLU A 25 -3.45 11.36 15.33
C GLU A 25 -2.87 9.95 15.18
N ASP A 26 -2.24 9.40 16.22
CA ASP A 26 -1.58 8.09 16.23
C ASP A 26 -2.54 6.94 15.89
N PHE A 27 -3.77 7.01 16.41
CA PHE A 27 -4.83 6.05 16.13
C PHE A 27 -5.27 6.10 14.67
N VAL A 28 -5.46 7.31 14.11
CA VAL A 28 -5.93 7.45 12.74
C VAL A 28 -4.83 7.15 11.74
N ASP A 29 -3.59 7.56 12.02
CA ASP A 29 -2.44 7.21 11.19
C ASP A 29 -2.23 5.70 11.14
N MET A 30 -2.43 4.98 12.25
CA MET A 30 -2.49 3.52 12.25
C MET A 30 -3.57 3.01 11.28
N LEU A 31 -4.80 3.52 11.36
CA LEU A 31 -5.88 3.08 10.49
C LEU A 31 -5.58 3.36 9.00
N LEU A 32 -5.06 4.54 8.71
CA LEU A 32 -4.73 4.95 7.34
C LEU A 32 -3.52 4.20 6.79
N THR A 33 -2.65 3.66 7.64
CA THR A 33 -1.55 2.77 7.23
C THR A 33 -2.07 1.54 6.49
N PHE A 34 -3.30 1.08 6.75
CA PHE A 34 -3.87 -0.07 6.04
C PHE A 34 -4.32 0.26 4.60
N LEU A 35 -4.65 1.52 4.28
CA LEU A 35 -5.21 1.88 2.97
C LEU A 35 -4.23 1.68 1.79
N PRO A 36 -2.92 1.98 1.92
CA PRO A 36 -1.95 1.72 0.87
C PRO A 36 -1.62 0.24 0.64
N PHE A 37 -2.13 -0.67 1.47
CA PHE A 37 -1.83 -2.08 1.29
C PHE A 37 -2.47 -2.61 0.00
N PRO A 38 -1.69 -3.23 -0.89
CA PRO A 38 -2.27 -3.85 -2.06
C PRO A 38 -3.15 -5.02 -1.62
N LEU A 39 -4.40 -5.04 -2.08
CA LEU A 39 -5.38 -6.06 -1.68
C LEU A 39 -4.87 -7.48 -1.99
N GLY A 40 -4.13 -7.68 -3.08
CA GLY A 40 -3.49 -8.97 -3.38
C GLY A 40 -2.49 -9.43 -2.31
N GLY A 41 -1.73 -8.49 -1.73
CA GLY A 41 -0.77 -8.77 -0.66
C GLY A 41 -1.48 -9.10 0.65
N VAL A 42 -2.58 -8.41 0.95
CA VAL A 42 -3.46 -8.74 2.07
C VAL A 42 -4.01 -10.17 1.93
N VAL A 43 -4.52 -10.53 0.75
CA VAL A 43 -5.04 -11.88 0.46
C VAL A 43 -3.96 -12.95 0.59
N SER A 44 -2.75 -12.67 0.10
CA SER A 44 -1.57 -13.53 0.29
C SER A 44 -1.28 -13.81 1.77
N LYS A 45 -1.30 -12.78 2.62
CA LYS A 45 -0.99 -12.94 4.06
C LYS A 45 -2.10 -13.60 4.87
N ILE A 46 -3.36 -13.39 4.52
CA ILE A 46 -4.52 -13.90 5.26
C ILE A 46 -4.86 -15.37 4.88
N ARG A 47 -4.02 -16.04 4.08
CA ARG A 47 -4.12 -17.48 3.74
C ARG A 47 -5.49 -17.85 3.15
N GLU A 48 -5.85 -17.21 2.03
CA GLU A 48 -6.95 -17.57 1.12
C GLU A 48 -8.40 -17.48 1.64
N ASN A 49 -8.62 -17.00 2.87
CA ASN A 49 -9.93 -16.89 3.51
C ASN A 49 -10.42 -15.44 3.70
N CYS A 50 -9.96 -14.50 2.87
CA CYS A 50 -10.34 -13.09 3.00
C CYS A 50 -11.83 -12.79 2.76
N SER A 51 -12.57 -13.71 2.13
CA SER A 51 -13.95 -13.46 1.69
C SER A 51 -14.08 -12.17 0.86
N LEU A 52 -13.03 -11.81 0.12
CA LEU A 52 -12.90 -10.58 -0.67
C LEU A 52 -13.51 -10.73 -2.08
N GLY A 53 -14.29 -11.79 -2.30
CA GLY A 53 -15.10 -12.00 -3.50
C GLY A 53 -14.26 -12.27 -4.75
N SER A 54 -14.34 -11.37 -5.75
CA SER A 54 -13.63 -11.52 -7.03
C SER A 54 -12.11 -11.44 -6.89
N ILE A 55 -11.61 -10.72 -5.89
CA ILE A 55 -10.17 -10.59 -5.63
C ILE A 55 -9.59 -11.93 -5.18
N ASP A 56 -10.29 -12.69 -4.34
CA ASP A 56 -9.86 -14.02 -3.92
C ASP A 56 -9.75 -14.98 -5.13
N LYS A 57 -10.72 -14.89 -6.05
CA LYS A 57 -10.73 -15.68 -7.29
C LYS A 57 -9.58 -15.30 -8.21
N LEU A 58 -9.29 -14.00 -8.34
CA LEU A 58 -8.17 -13.50 -9.14
C LEU A 58 -6.82 -13.90 -8.54
N TYR A 59 -6.66 -13.81 -7.23
CA TYR A 59 -5.47 -14.30 -6.53
C TYR A 59 -5.24 -15.79 -6.80
N LYS A 60 -6.28 -16.61 -6.59
CA LYS A 60 -6.20 -18.08 -6.82
C LYS A 60 -5.87 -18.43 -8.26
N SER A 61 -6.44 -17.72 -9.23
CA SER A 61 -6.14 -17.99 -10.65
C SER A 61 -4.66 -17.73 -10.95
N ILE A 62 -4.08 -16.63 -10.46
CA ILE A 62 -2.67 -16.31 -10.65
C ILE A 62 -1.77 -17.31 -9.90
N ALA A 63 -2.14 -17.68 -8.66
CA ALA A 63 -1.35 -18.59 -7.83
C ALA A 63 -1.19 -19.98 -8.48
N VAL A 64 -2.24 -20.49 -9.15
CA VAL A 64 -2.24 -21.82 -9.79
C VAL A 64 -1.54 -21.85 -11.15
N LEU A 65 -1.37 -20.70 -11.84
CA LEU A 65 -0.73 -20.67 -13.16
C LEU A 65 0.70 -21.23 -13.14
N GLU A 66 1.03 -22.05 -14.14
CA GLU A 66 2.37 -22.60 -14.32
C GLU A 66 3.41 -21.49 -14.55
N GLU A 67 4.40 -21.44 -13.67
CA GLU A 67 5.39 -20.37 -13.63
C GLU A 67 6.19 -20.24 -14.94
N ASN A 68 6.79 -21.34 -15.40
CA ASN A 68 7.66 -21.37 -16.57
C ASN A 68 6.92 -21.15 -17.91
N LYS A 69 5.59 -21.28 -17.92
CA LYS A 69 4.77 -21.18 -19.12
C LYS A 69 4.20 -19.79 -19.33
N TYR A 70 3.78 -19.13 -18.24
CA TYR A 70 3.03 -17.87 -18.30
C TYR A 70 3.83 -16.66 -17.80
N PHE A 71 4.96 -16.87 -17.11
CA PHE A 71 5.76 -15.78 -16.55
C PHE A 71 7.19 -15.80 -17.08
N LYS A 72 7.77 -14.60 -17.23
CA LYS A 72 9.18 -14.44 -17.63
C LYS A 72 10.16 -14.87 -16.55
N SER A 73 9.75 -14.88 -15.29
CA SER A 73 10.55 -15.29 -14.14
C SER A 73 9.68 -15.63 -12.95
N THR A 74 10.22 -16.41 -12.01
CA THR A 74 9.58 -16.69 -10.73
C THR A 74 9.23 -15.42 -9.98
N LYS A 75 10.19 -14.47 -9.93
CA LYS A 75 10.02 -13.18 -9.27
C LYS A 75 8.83 -12.38 -9.83
N ALA A 76 8.58 -12.43 -11.14
CA ALA A 76 7.43 -11.77 -11.77
C ALA A 76 6.08 -12.33 -11.27
N LYS A 77 5.97 -13.67 -11.14
CA LYS A 77 4.78 -14.29 -10.55
C LYS A 77 4.62 -13.91 -9.08
N THR A 78 5.70 -13.98 -8.31
CA THR A 78 5.68 -13.68 -6.87
C THR A 78 5.19 -12.26 -6.60
N ARG A 79 5.52 -11.28 -7.44
CA ARG A 79 5.05 -9.88 -7.31
C ARG A 79 3.54 -9.70 -7.51
N LEU A 80 2.91 -10.55 -8.32
CA LEU A 80 1.46 -10.49 -8.55
C LEU A 80 0.68 -11.20 -7.45
N VAL A 81 1.26 -12.27 -6.91
CA VAL A 81 0.66 -13.05 -5.82
C VAL A 81 0.87 -12.34 -4.47
N ASP A 82 2.07 -11.83 -4.20
CA ASP A 82 2.42 -11.17 -2.93
C ASP A 82 2.95 -9.74 -3.18
N PRO A 83 2.11 -8.83 -3.71
CA PRO A 83 2.51 -7.44 -3.90
C PRO A 83 2.82 -6.79 -2.55
N GLN A 84 3.94 -6.07 -2.49
CA GLN A 84 4.38 -5.37 -1.27
C GLN A 84 3.86 -3.93 -1.25
N VAL A 85 3.70 -3.38 -0.06
CA VAL A 85 3.43 -1.95 0.12
C VAL A 85 4.62 -1.15 -0.37
N ALA A 86 4.35 -0.10 -1.16
CA ALA A 86 5.40 0.76 -1.65
C ALA A 86 6.04 1.58 -0.51
N SER A 87 7.35 1.79 -0.60
CA SER A 87 8.18 2.33 0.50
C SER A 87 7.76 3.71 0.98
N GLN A 88 7.24 4.56 0.11
CA GLN A 88 6.79 5.91 0.44
C GLN A 88 5.52 5.93 1.31
N PHE A 89 4.81 4.82 1.42
CA PHE A 89 3.68 4.67 2.33
C PHE A 89 4.08 4.06 3.68
N LYS A 90 5.39 3.83 3.91
CA LYS A 90 5.89 3.44 5.23
C LYS A 90 5.88 4.66 6.12
N LEU A 91 4.98 4.70 7.09
CA LEU A 91 5.12 5.62 8.20
C LEU A 91 6.43 5.32 8.96
N SER A 92 7.09 6.38 9.43
CA SER A 92 8.23 6.29 10.34
C SER A 92 7.85 5.56 11.65
N ASN A 93 6.58 5.59 12.02
CA ASN A 93 5.97 4.77 13.06
C ASN A 93 5.72 3.37 12.49
N LYS A 94 6.68 2.45 12.71
CA LYS A 94 6.65 1.04 12.26
C LYS A 94 5.55 0.20 12.94
N ILE A 95 4.30 0.62 12.79
CA ILE A 95 3.13 -0.02 13.40
C ILE A 95 2.93 -1.44 12.84
N LEU A 96 3.37 -1.69 11.61
CA LEU A 96 3.33 -3.00 10.96
C LEU A 96 4.74 -3.41 10.50
N PRO A 97 5.09 -4.70 10.57
CA PRO A 97 6.34 -5.22 10.02
C PRO A 97 6.27 -5.18 8.48
N LEU A 98 6.74 -4.08 7.89
CA LEU A 98 6.80 -3.89 6.44
C LEU A 98 8.16 -4.36 5.88
N GLN A 99 8.12 -5.09 4.77
CA GLN A 99 9.29 -5.61 4.05
C GLN A 99 10.06 -4.51 3.29
N PRO A 100 11.32 -4.75 2.85
CA PRO A 100 12.22 -3.72 2.33
C PRO A 100 11.70 -2.93 1.13
N ASP A 101 12.32 -1.78 0.89
CA ASP A 101 11.92 -0.84 -0.16
C ASP A 101 12.02 -1.48 -1.55
N MET A 102 10.93 -1.39 -2.31
CA MET A 102 10.91 -1.78 -3.71
C MET A 102 11.20 -0.55 -4.56
N GLU A 103 12.33 -0.55 -5.27
CA GLU A 103 12.62 0.46 -6.29
C GLU A 103 11.96 0.07 -7.60
N TYR A 104 11.14 0.97 -8.14
CA TYR A 104 10.61 0.83 -9.50
C TYR A 104 11.45 1.66 -10.46
N TYR A 105 11.71 1.10 -11.62
CA TYR A 105 12.40 1.70 -12.75
C TYR A 105 11.40 1.83 -13.90
N CYS A 106 11.46 2.96 -14.58
CA CYS A 106 10.74 3.20 -15.81
C CYS A 106 11.73 3.17 -16.98
N TYR A 107 11.44 2.30 -17.93
CA TYR A 107 12.16 2.15 -19.18
C TYR A 107 11.31 2.72 -20.29
N TYR A 108 11.92 3.46 -21.20
CA TYR A 108 11.17 4.15 -22.22
C TYR A 108 11.90 4.19 -23.55
N ASP A 109 11.13 4.01 -24.60
CA ASP A 109 11.60 4.17 -25.98
C ASP A 109 11.20 5.58 -26.43
N GLY A 110 12.19 6.44 -26.72
CA GLY A 110 11.95 7.84 -27.03
C GLY A 110 13.11 8.79 -26.72
N LYS A 111 13.00 10.02 -27.23
CA LYS A 111 14.01 11.09 -27.02
C LYS A 111 14.03 11.58 -25.57
N SER A 112 12.90 11.54 -24.87
CA SER A 112 12.80 11.93 -23.47
C SER A 112 11.71 11.15 -22.73
N PHE A 113 11.86 11.04 -21.41
CA PHE A 113 10.87 10.41 -20.51
C PHE A 113 9.46 11.02 -20.64
N LYS A 114 9.36 12.33 -20.86
CA LYS A 114 8.06 13.01 -20.97
C LYS A 114 7.32 12.60 -22.24
N ASP A 115 8.04 12.53 -23.35
CA ASP A 115 7.48 12.16 -24.65
C ASP A 115 6.97 10.71 -24.60
N SER A 116 7.77 9.81 -24.01
CA SER A 116 7.38 8.41 -23.89
C SER A 116 6.18 8.17 -22.97
N ILE A 117 5.95 9.01 -21.94
CA ILE A 117 4.70 8.94 -21.15
C ILE A 117 3.50 9.32 -22.02
N ILE A 118 3.60 10.40 -22.79
CA ILE A 118 2.52 10.89 -23.65
C ILE A 118 2.15 9.82 -24.69
N ASP A 119 3.16 9.16 -25.24
CA ASP A 119 2.99 8.16 -26.29
C ASP A 119 2.71 6.74 -25.74
N ASN A 120 2.63 6.56 -24.41
CA ASN A 120 2.56 5.26 -23.73
C ASN A 120 3.67 4.27 -24.15
N GLN A 121 4.84 4.78 -24.53
CA GLN A 121 6.02 4.02 -24.95
C GLN A 121 6.98 3.79 -23.78
N PHE A 122 6.43 3.39 -22.63
CA PHE A 122 7.22 3.07 -21.45
C PHE A 122 6.72 1.80 -20.78
N PHE A 123 7.60 1.14 -20.03
CA PHE A 123 7.25 0.05 -19.16
C PHE A 123 7.92 0.20 -17.81
N ILE A 124 7.25 -0.32 -16.78
CA ILE A 124 7.71 -0.27 -15.40
C ILE A 124 8.27 -1.64 -15.02
N SER A 125 9.43 -1.64 -14.37
CA SER A 125 10.12 -2.83 -13.89
C SER A 125 10.80 -2.48 -12.58
N ASP A 126 10.77 -3.35 -11.59
CA ASP A 126 11.52 -3.20 -10.33
C ASP A 126 12.88 -3.95 -10.37
N GLU A 127 13.36 -4.23 -11.58
CA GLU A 127 14.72 -4.67 -11.85
C GLU A 127 15.46 -3.61 -12.65
N SER A 128 16.65 -3.27 -12.17
CA SER A 128 17.60 -2.45 -12.91
C SER A 128 18.23 -3.27 -14.04
N ARG A 129 17.72 -3.07 -15.25
CA ARG A 129 18.31 -3.47 -16.51
C ARG A 129 19.28 -2.39 -16.95
N LYS A 130 20.56 -2.61 -16.71
CA LYS A 130 21.63 -1.68 -17.11
C LYS A 130 21.90 -1.68 -18.62
N ASP A 131 21.42 -2.72 -19.32
CA ASP A 131 21.70 -2.95 -20.74
C ASP A 131 20.65 -2.31 -21.68
N GLU A 132 19.51 -1.86 -21.16
CA GLU A 132 18.48 -1.17 -21.92
C GLU A 132 18.76 0.34 -21.97
N LYS A 133 18.71 0.95 -23.16
CA LYS A 133 18.92 2.39 -23.33
C LYS A 133 17.73 3.13 -22.71
N ASN A 134 18.03 4.12 -21.86
CA ASN A 134 17.11 5.03 -21.18
C ASN A 134 16.27 4.40 -20.05
N CYS A 135 16.78 4.55 -18.83
CA CYS A 135 16.15 4.15 -17.58
C CYS A 135 16.04 5.35 -16.63
N LYS A 136 14.90 5.49 -15.94
CA LYS A 136 14.74 6.42 -14.81
C LYS A 136 14.17 5.72 -13.59
N ASN A 137 14.72 6.03 -12.42
CA ASN A 137 14.09 5.65 -11.16
C ASN A 137 12.72 6.33 -11.09
N MET A 138 11.69 5.52 -10.86
CA MET A 138 10.35 5.99 -10.67
C MET A 138 10.11 6.12 -9.17
N PHE A 139 9.96 7.37 -8.75
CA PHE A 139 9.45 7.67 -7.43
C PHE A 139 7.94 7.76 -7.57
N LEU A 140 7.20 6.92 -6.84
CA LEU A 140 5.77 7.16 -6.66
C LEU A 140 5.62 8.53 -6.00
N LEU A 141 4.69 9.34 -6.51
CA LEU A 141 4.57 10.73 -6.12
C LEU A 141 4.36 10.82 -4.61
N ASP A 142 5.39 11.33 -3.94
CA ASP A 142 5.46 11.39 -2.49
C ASP A 142 4.72 12.65 -2.05
N ASN A 143 3.39 12.58 -2.00
CA ASN A 143 2.56 13.71 -1.56
C ASN A 143 2.86 14.13 -0.10
N PHE A 144 3.61 13.32 0.65
CA PHE A 144 4.01 13.60 2.02
C PHE A 144 5.15 14.64 2.14
N LYS A 145 5.95 14.87 1.09
CA LYS A 145 7.07 15.84 1.15
C LYS A 145 6.65 17.32 1.18
N ALA A 146 5.36 17.62 1.14
CA ALA A 146 4.86 18.99 1.10
C ALA A 146 4.60 19.63 2.49
N TRP A 147 4.67 18.91 3.62
CA TRP A 147 4.40 19.51 4.93
C TRP A 147 5.68 19.70 5.77
N ARG A 148 6.48 20.70 5.38
CA ARG A 148 7.70 21.11 6.09
C ARG A 148 7.32 21.75 7.44
N GLY A 149 7.16 20.94 8.50
CA GLY A 149 7.06 21.44 9.88
C GLY A 149 6.21 20.65 10.87
N SER A 150 5.58 19.53 10.48
CA SER A 150 4.75 18.70 11.36
C SER A 150 5.32 17.29 11.36
N ARG A 151 5.12 16.54 12.45
CA ARG A 151 5.50 15.12 12.56
C ARG A 151 4.91 14.34 11.36
N GLU A 152 5.65 13.37 10.84
CA GLU A 152 5.26 12.62 9.64
C GLU A 152 4.04 11.72 9.93
N GLY A 153 2.87 12.10 9.42
CA GLY A 153 1.59 11.41 9.61
C GLY A 153 0.64 11.63 8.42
N TYR A 154 -0.42 10.85 8.33
CA TYR A 154 -1.46 11.02 7.31
C TYR A 154 -2.43 12.15 7.65
N VAL A 155 -2.60 12.47 8.93
CA VAL A 155 -3.55 13.47 9.42
C VAL A 155 -2.85 14.62 10.17
N LYS A 156 -3.62 15.64 10.55
CA LYS A 156 -3.08 16.83 11.23
C LYS A 156 -2.93 16.55 12.72
N GLU A 157 -1.79 16.91 13.29
CA GLU A 157 -1.53 16.78 14.74
C GLU A 157 -2.55 17.58 15.58
N LEU A 158 -2.68 17.19 16.85
CA LEU A 158 -3.48 17.86 17.89
C LEU A 158 -4.99 17.96 17.58
N LYS A 159 -5.49 17.04 16.75
CA LYS A 159 -6.93 16.91 16.47
C LYS A 159 -7.48 15.62 17.05
N MET A 160 -8.72 15.70 17.52
CA MET A 160 -9.52 14.54 17.85
C MET A 160 -10.23 14.04 16.61
N TYR A 161 -10.13 12.74 16.38
CA TYR A 161 -10.76 12.05 15.26
C TYR A 161 -11.80 11.05 15.76
N VAL A 162 -12.78 10.78 14.91
CA VAL A 162 -13.85 9.82 15.17
C VAL A 162 -13.86 8.80 14.04
N ALA A 163 -13.76 7.51 14.38
CA ALA A 163 -13.94 6.39 13.47
C ALA A 163 -15.29 5.70 13.75
N THR A 164 -16.14 5.60 12.74
CA THR A 164 -17.45 4.94 12.78
C THR A 164 -17.39 3.61 12.02
N ASP A 165 -18.21 2.65 12.39
CA ASP A 165 -18.27 1.31 11.77
C ASP A 165 -18.92 1.33 10.37
N ASP A 166 -19.91 2.20 10.18
CA ASP A 166 -20.76 2.19 9.00
C ASP A 166 -20.30 3.12 7.86
N LEU A 167 -19.18 3.85 8.01
CA LEU A 167 -18.74 4.94 7.09
C LEU A 167 -19.80 6.04 6.87
N ILE A 168 -20.87 6.04 7.66
CA ILE A 168 -21.91 7.08 7.64
C ILE A 168 -21.43 8.21 8.55
N VAL A 169 -21.25 9.40 7.96
CA VAL A 169 -21.03 10.67 8.66
C VAL A 169 -22.34 11.42 8.79
#